data_AF-A0A9D9LF35-F1
#
_entry.id   AF-A0A9D9LF35-F1
#
_cell.length_a   1.000
_cell.length_b   1.000
_cell.length_c   1.000
_cell.angle_alpha   90.00
_cell.angle_beta   90.00
_cell.angle_gamma   90.00
#
_symmetry.space_group_name_H-M   'P 1'
#
loop_
_entity.id
_entity.type
_entity.pdbx_description
1 polymer ?
#
loop_
_entity_poly.entity_id
_entity_poly.type
_entity_poly.pdbx_seq_one_letter_code
_entity_poly.pdbx_strand_id
1 'polypeptide(L)'
;MKTRPASDTYTHRLVTPVPKVGIRPTIDGRLGGVREALEAQTMAMARGAAELIARNVRHANGQPVECVIADTCIGGVAEAVQAAEKFRR
;
A
#
# COMPACT_ATOMS: atom_id res chain seq x y z
N MET A 1 30.58 6.55 22.92
CA MET A 1 30.70 6.50 21.45
C MET A 1 29.95 5.26 20.95
N LYS A 2 28.63 5.35 20.76
CA LYS A 2 27.81 4.22 20.23
C LYS A 2 27.70 4.38 18.72
N THR A 3 28.13 3.36 18.00
CA THR A 3 28.08 3.27 16.54
C THR A 3 26.63 3.27 16.06
N ARG A 4 26.27 4.24 15.19
CA ARG A 4 24.97 4.25 14.52
C ARG A 4 24.96 3.14 13.47
N PRO A 5 23.90 2.33 13.36
CA PRO A 5 23.78 1.35 12.28
C PRO A 5 23.73 2.05 10.92
N ALA A 6 24.29 1.41 9.90
CA ALA A 6 24.55 1.97 8.56
C ALA A 6 23.30 2.27 7.70
N SER A 7 22.10 2.36 8.28
CA SER A 7 20.83 2.53 7.55
C SER A 7 20.19 3.91 7.70
N ASP A 8 20.81 4.84 8.44
CA ASP A 8 20.18 6.09 8.86
C ASP A 8 20.69 7.32 8.09
N THR A 9 20.67 7.25 6.75
CA THR A 9 21.09 8.35 5.86
C THR A 9 20.00 9.39 5.63
N TYR A 10 18.82 9.22 6.22
CA TYR A 10 17.64 10.02 5.92
C TYR A 10 17.29 10.97 7.07
N THR A 11 17.27 12.27 6.77
CA THR A 11 16.98 13.32 7.76
C THR A 11 15.50 13.24 8.16
N HIS A 12 15.20 12.65 9.33
CA HIS A 12 13.83 12.51 9.83
C HIS A 12 13.32 13.83 10.41
N ARG A 13 12.81 14.70 9.52
CA ARG A 13 12.32 16.05 9.87
C ARG A 13 10.83 16.11 10.23
N LEU A 14 10.13 14.98 10.17
CA LEU A 14 8.69 14.88 10.46
C LEU A 14 8.47 14.62 11.95
N VAL A 15 7.46 15.29 12.52
CA VAL A 15 7.01 15.10 13.91
C VAL A 15 6.17 13.82 14.04
N THR A 16 5.50 13.43 12.95
CA THR A 16 4.65 12.24 12.85
C THR A 16 5.37 11.12 12.10
N PRO A 17 4.89 9.87 12.19
CA PRO A 17 5.36 8.79 11.31
C PRO A 17 5.30 9.20 9.84
N VAL A 18 6.21 8.64 9.05
CA VAL A 18 6.26 8.87 7.61
C VAL A 18 4.94 8.37 6.98
N PRO A 19 4.21 9.22 6.24
CA PRO A 19 2.93 8.83 5.67
C PRO A 19 3.10 7.75 4.60
N LYS A 20 2.16 6.80 4.55
CA LYS A 20 2.14 5.72 3.56
C LYS A 20 0.99 5.89 2.57
N VAL A 21 1.10 5.27 1.40
CA VAL A 21 0.02 5.25 0.39
C VAL A 21 -0.78 3.96 0.52
N GLY A 22 -2.08 4.08 0.84
CA GLY A 22 -3.00 2.94 0.87
C GLY A 22 -3.57 2.62 -0.52
N ILE A 23 -3.39 1.39 -1.01
CA ILE A 23 -3.87 0.94 -2.32
C ILE A 23 -5.04 -0.03 -2.14
N ARG A 24 -6.18 0.34 -2.73
CA ARG A 24 -7.45 -0.38 -2.63
C ARG A 24 -7.80 -1.06 -3.97
N PRO A 25 -7.42 -2.33 -4.20
CA PRO A 25 -7.88 -3.07 -5.36
C PRO A 25 -9.41 -3.25 -5.27
N THR A 26 -10.16 -2.55 -6.12
CA THR A 26 -11.63 -2.72 -6.19
C THR A 26 -11.97 -3.67 -7.32
N ILE A 27 -12.95 -4.54 -7.09
CA ILE A 27 -13.34 -5.59 -8.03
C ILE A 27 -14.86 -5.66 -8.13
N ASP A 28 -15.34 -6.29 -9.20
CA ASP A 28 -16.73 -6.72 -9.28
C ASP A 28 -16.99 -7.83 -8.23
N GLY A 29 -17.93 -7.58 -7.31
CA GLY A 29 -18.29 -8.52 -6.26
C GLY A 29 -19.16 -9.71 -6.71
N ARG A 30 -19.58 -9.77 -7.99
CA ARG A 30 -20.42 -10.85 -8.51
C ARG A 30 -19.66 -12.18 -8.51
N LEU A 31 -20.23 -13.16 -7.83
CA LEU A 31 -19.73 -14.53 -7.75
C LEU A 31 -20.26 -15.40 -8.90
N GLY A 32 -19.64 -16.55 -9.13
CA GLY A 32 -20.06 -17.49 -10.19
C GLY A 32 -19.27 -17.31 -11.48
N GLY A 33 -18.04 -16.80 -11.41
CA GLY A 33 -17.07 -16.77 -12.50
C GLY A 33 -16.53 -15.38 -12.82
N VAL A 34 -17.22 -14.31 -12.45
CA VAL A 34 -16.79 -12.93 -12.77
C VAL A 34 -15.67 -12.49 -11.84
N ARG A 35 -15.90 -12.52 -10.52
CA ARG A 35 -14.90 -12.13 -9.52
C ARG A 35 -13.66 -13.01 -9.61
N GLU A 36 -13.85 -14.31 -9.70
CA GLU A 36 -12.80 -15.32 -9.71
C GLU A 36 -11.84 -15.13 -10.91
N ALA A 37 -12.36 -14.68 -12.05
CA ALA A 37 -11.55 -14.38 -13.23
C ALA A 37 -10.76 -13.06 -13.11
N LEU A 38 -11.24 -12.10 -12.32
CA LEU A 38 -10.66 -10.76 -12.20
C LEU A 38 -9.71 -10.59 -11.00
N GLU A 39 -9.79 -11.46 -9.99
CA GLU A 39 -9.08 -11.30 -8.70
C GLU A 39 -7.56 -11.20 -8.89
N ALA A 40 -6.97 -12.12 -9.68
CA ALA A 40 -5.53 -12.14 -9.93
C ALA A 40 -5.04 -10.89 -10.66
N GLN A 41 -5.77 -10.48 -11.71
CA GLN A 41 -5.43 -9.28 -12.48
C GLN A 41 -5.57 -8.01 -11.63
N THR A 42 -6.62 -7.92 -10.83
CA THR A 42 -6.90 -6.75 -9.97
C THR A 42 -5.81 -6.59 -8.91
N MET A 43 -5.40 -7.68 -8.28
CA MET A 43 -4.31 -7.65 -7.32
C MET A 43 -2.95 -7.36 -7.98
N ALA A 44 -2.72 -7.87 -9.20
CA ALA A 44 -1.51 -7.56 -9.96
C ALA A 44 -1.41 -6.06 -10.31
N MET A 45 -2.52 -5.42 -10.67
CA MET A 45 -2.56 -3.96 -10.90
C MET A 45 -2.23 -3.18 -9.63
N ALA A 46 -2.74 -3.60 -8.46
CA ALA A 46 -2.41 -2.97 -7.19
C ALA A 46 -0.92 -3.09 -6.83
N ARG A 47 -0.30 -4.25 -7.09
CA ARG A 47 1.14 -4.46 -6.91
C ARG A 47 1.98 -3.62 -7.88
N GLY A 48 1.56 -3.55 -9.15
CA GLY A 48 2.21 -2.71 -10.15
C GLY A 48 2.17 -1.23 -9.80
N ALA A 49 1.03 -0.75 -9.28
CA ALA A 49 0.90 0.63 -8.79
C ALA A 49 1.82 0.87 -7.57
N ALA A 50 1.86 -0.05 -6.61
CA ALA A 50 2.74 0.05 -5.44
C ALA A 50 4.22 0.16 -5.85
N GLU A 51 4.63 -0.69 -6.79
CA GLU A 51 5.99 -0.71 -7.31
C GLU A 51 6.33 0.58 -8.08
N LEU A 52 5.43 1.06 -8.93
CA LEU A 52 5.60 2.31 -9.66
C LEU A 52 5.79 3.50 -8.70
N ILE A 53 4.96 3.58 -7.65
CA ILE A 53 5.03 4.65 -6.65
C ILE A 53 6.32 4.53 -5.86
N ALA A 54 6.66 3.35 -5.34
CA ALA A 54 7.87 3.13 -4.56
C ALA A 54 9.14 3.43 -5.37
N ARG A 55 9.14 3.18 -6.69
CA ARG A 55 10.29 3.46 -7.56
C ARG A 55 10.47 4.94 -7.88
N ASN A 56 9.39 5.71 -8.02
CA ASN A 56 9.46 7.08 -8.56
C ASN A 56 9.18 8.19 -7.53
N VAL A 57 8.47 7.90 -6.45
CA VAL A 57 8.08 8.92 -5.46
C VAL A 57 8.97 8.81 -4.23
N ARG A 58 9.43 9.96 -3.74
CA ARG A 58 10.24 10.08 -2.53
C ARG A 58 9.60 11.06 -1.56
N HIS A 59 9.77 10.82 -0.27
CA HIS A 59 9.49 11.81 0.76
C HIS A 59 10.50 12.95 0.70
N ALA A 60 10.22 14.05 1.39
CA ALA A 60 11.12 15.21 1.44
C ALA A 60 12.50 14.89 2.05
N ASN A 61 12.60 13.84 2.86
CA ASN A 61 13.89 13.34 3.34
C ASN A 61 14.65 12.55 2.26
N GLY A 62 13.97 12.07 1.22
CA GLY A 62 14.50 11.30 0.10
C GLY A 62 14.23 9.79 0.20
N GLN A 63 13.53 9.30 1.23
CA GLN A 63 13.13 7.89 1.34
C GLN A 63 12.06 7.55 0.30
N PRO A 64 12.06 6.34 -0.29
CA PRO A 64 10.95 5.86 -1.11
C PRO A 64 9.66 5.85 -0.32
N VAL A 65 8.56 6.22 -0.97
CA VAL A 65 7.24 6.15 -0.37
C VAL A 65 6.84 4.69 -0.19
N GLU A 66 6.44 4.34 1.03
CA GLU A 66 5.88 3.02 1.33
C GLU A 66 4.43 2.94 0.89
N CYS A 67 4.07 1.81 0.28
CA CYS A 67 2.70 1.51 -0.12
C CYS A 67 2.15 0.34 0.72
N VAL A 68 0.89 0.44 1.14
CA VAL A 68 0.16 -0.62 1.84
C VAL A 68 -1.02 -1.05 0.98
N ILE A 69 -1.05 -2.30 0.56
CA ILE A 69 -2.14 -2.86 -0.24
C ILE A 69 -3.16 -3.54 0.69
N ALA A 70 -4.46 -3.43 0.41
CA ALA A 70 -5.48 -4.21 1.10
C ALA A 70 -5.23 -5.73 0.97
N ASP A 71 -5.62 -6.53 1.97
CA ASP A 71 -5.37 -7.98 1.98
C ASP A 71 -6.14 -8.73 0.89
N THR A 72 -7.33 -8.24 0.54
CA THR A 72 -8.21 -8.80 -0.49
C THR A 72 -8.66 -7.73 -1.47
N CYS A 73 -9.17 -8.13 -2.64
CA CYS A 73 -9.90 -7.20 -3.48
C CYS A 73 -11.24 -6.82 -2.81
N ILE A 74 -11.68 -5.60 -3.08
CA ILE A 74 -12.84 -4.97 -2.46
C ILE A 74 -13.98 -5.00 -3.47
N GLY A 75 -14.87 -5.99 -3.33
CA GLY A 75 -16.12 -6.14 -4.06
C GLY A 75 -17.35 -5.69 -3.28
N GLY A 76 -17.20 -5.37 -1.99
CA GLY A 76 -18.30 -4.88 -1.16
C GLY A 76 -17.87 -4.13 0.11
N VAL A 77 -18.88 -3.72 0.91
CA VAL A 77 -18.70 -2.87 2.09
C VAL A 77 -17.88 -3.57 3.19
N ALA A 78 -18.06 -4.88 3.40
CA ALA A 78 -17.33 -5.62 4.43
C ALA A 78 -15.81 -5.60 4.20
N GLU A 79 -15.37 -5.81 2.96
CA GLU A 79 -13.96 -5.75 2.57
C GLU A 79 -13.44 -4.31 2.62
N ALA A 80 -14.29 -3.34 2.27
CA ALA A 80 -13.95 -1.93 2.34
C ALA A 80 -13.65 -1.46 3.78
N VAL A 81 -14.38 -1.99 4.77
CA VAL A 81 -14.13 -1.75 6.19
C VAL A 81 -12.82 -2.40 6.63
N GLN A 82 -12.57 -3.66 6.25
CA GLN A 82 -11.31 -4.34 6.57
C GLN A 82 -10.08 -3.60 6.02
N ALA A 83 -10.15 -3.13 4.78
CA ALA A 83 -9.10 -2.30 4.20
C ALA A 83 -8.90 -0.99 4.98
N ALA A 84 -9.98 -0.34 5.42
CA ALA A 84 -9.91 0.88 6.22
C ALA A 84 -9.29 0.63 7.61
N GLU A 85 -9.63 -0.49 8.27
CA GLU A 85 -9.01 -0.90 9.53
C GLU A 85 -7.51 -1.16 9.38
N LYS A 86 -7.11 -1.83 8.29
CA LYS A 86 -5.70 -2.06 7.98
C LYS A 86 -4.94 -0.75 7.80
N PHE A 87 -5.52 0.23 7.11
CA PHE A 87 -4.84 1.49 6.80
C PHE A 87 -4.82 2.50 7.96
N ARG A 88 -5.63 2.29 8.99
CA ARG A 88 -5.57 3.09 10.22
C ARG A 88 -4.41 2.70 11.15
N ARG A 89 -3.81 1.53 10.93
CA ARG A 89 -2.71 0.98 11.72
C ARG A 89 -1.37 1.28 11.05
#